data_AF-A0A4R1HEQ6-F1
#
_entry.id   AF-A0A4R1HEQ6-F1
#
_cell.length_a   1.000
_cell.length_b   1.000
_cell.length_c   1.000
_cell.angle_alpha   90.00
_cell.angle_beta   90.00
_cell.angle_gamma   90.00
#
_symmetry.space_group_name_H-M   'P 1'
#
loop_
_entity.id
_entity.type
_entity.pdbx_description
1 polymer ?
#
loop_
_entity_poly.entity_id
_entity_poly.type
_entity_poly.pdbx_seq_one_letter_code
_entity_poly.pdbx_strand_id
1 'polypeptide(L)'
;MKKHENHNSGKCPITFALDIFGDKWSLIILRDILFKGKKYYGEFLNSPEKISTNILASRLSKLESEGLISKTQDSKNLSKFIYRLTCKGKDLLPLLLDMIEWSVKYNPQPDTPDNVINGAPRNLLTRLHKDRERLLNEILSKLE
;
A
#
# COMPACT_ATOMS: atom_id res chain seq x y z
N MET A 1 9.99 23.63 21.02
CA MET A 1 9.02 24.42 20.25
C MET A 1 8.66 23.64 18.99
N LYS A 2 7.43 23.12 18.89
CA LYS A 2 6.94 22.47 17.66
C LYS A 2 6.54 23.55 16.68
N LYS A 3 7.24 23.68 15.55
CA LYS A 3 6.76 24.50 14.42
C LYS A 3 5.60 23.76 13.77
N HIS A 4 4.37 24.18 14.08
CA HIS A 4 3.22 23.96 13.22
C HIS A 4 3.16 25.11 12.22
N GLU A 5 3.76 24.92 11.05
CA GLU A 5 3.67 25.80 9.87
C GLU A 5 3.59 24.83 8.67
N ASN A 6 2.68 24.86 7.70
CA ASN A 6 1.67 25.83 7.29
C ASN A 6 0.52 25.04 6.65
N HIS A 7 -0.71 25.53 6.85
CA HIS A 7 -1.89 25.11 6.10
C HIS A 7 -1.65 25.43 4.61
N ASN A 8 -1.40 24.41 3.79
CA ASN A 8 -0.92 24.59 2.43
C ASN A 8 -2.07 24.77 1.43
N SER A 9 -2.72 25.93 1.50
CA SER A 9 -3.66 26.41 0.47
C SER A 9 -2.85 26.83 -0.77
N GLY A 10 -2.34 25.87 -1.54
CA GLY A 10 -1.61 26.16 -2.78
C GLY A 10 -0.66 25.07 -3.31
N LYS A 11 -0.43 23.96 -2.59
CA LYS A 11 0.36 22.84 -3.13
C LYS A 11 -0.46 22.10 -4.20
N CYS A 12 0.16 21.87 -5.36
CA CYS A 12 -0.34 20.94 -6.38
C CYS A 12 -0.77 19.61 -5.71
N PRO A 13 -1.98 19.09 -5.97
CA PRO A 13 -2.46 17.85 -5.34
C PRO A 13 -1.53 16.65 -5.53
N ILE A 14 -0.82 16.59 -6.66
CA ILE A 14 0.19 15.56 -6.92
C ILE A 14 1.38 15.72 -5.98
N THR A 15 1.89 16.94 -5.82
CA THR A 15 2.99 17.21 -4.87
C THR A 15 2.59 16.83 -3.44
N PHE A 16 1.36 17.13 -3.04
CA PHE A 16 0.83 16.70 -1.74
C PHE A 16 0.85 15.18 -1.58
N ALA A 17 0.36 14.43 -2.58
CA ALA A 17 0.41 12.97 -2.55
C ALA A 17 1.85 12.43 -2.48
N LEU A 18 2.77 13.03 -3.25
CA LEU A 18 4.17 12.63 -3.28
C LEU A 18 4.91 12.92 -1.96
N ASP A 19 4.57 14.03 -1.28
CA ASP A 19 5.10 14.34 0.04
C ASP A 19 4.71 13.26 1.07
N ILE A 20 3.53 12.64 0.92
CA ILE A 20 3.03 11.60 1.81
C ILE A 20 3.65 10.24 1.47
N PHE A 21 3.46 9.75 0.25
CA PHE A 21 3.78 8.36 -0.15
C PHE A 21 4.58 8.24 -1.46
N GLY A 22 5.14 9.34 -1.98
CA GLY A 22 5.84 9.38 -3.27
C GLY A 22 7.20 8.70 -3.35
N ASP A 23 7.55 7.86 -2.37
CA ASP A 23 8.77 7.07 -2.40
C ASP A 23 8.46 5.60 -2.68
N LYS A 24 9.44 4.91 -3.30
CA LYS A 24 9.34 3.50 -3.71
C LYS A 24 8.78 2.59 -2.61
N TRP A 25 9.21 2.78 -1.37
CA TRP A 25 8.96 1.83 -0.28
C TRP A 25 7.57 1.99 0.33
N SER A 26 7.05 3.21 0.40
CA SER A 26 5.70 3.48 0.90
C SER A 26 4.64 2.67 0.15
N LEU A 27 4.66 2.73 -1.18
CA LEU A 27 3.70 2.00 -2.03
C LEU A 27 3.92 0.48 -2.01
N ILE A 28 5.15 0.00 -1.86
CA ILE A 28 5.45 -1.43 -1.70
C ILE A 28 4.84 -1.98 -0.39
N ILE A 29 4.95 -1.24 0.72
CA ILE A 29 4.37 -1.63 2.01
C ILE A 29 2.84 -1.68 1.89
N LEU A 30 2.22 -0.63 1.33
CA LEU A 30 0.76 -0.57 1.15
C LEU A 30 0.26 -1.72 0.26
N ARG A 31 0.94 -2.00 -0.85
CA ARG A 31 0.66 -3.15 -1.73
C ARG A 31 0.74 -4.47 -0.97
N ASP A 32 1.75 -4.63 -0.12
CA ASP A 32 1.95 -5.86 0.64
C ASP A 32 0.87 -6.07 1.71
N ILE A 33 0.36 -5.02 2.33
CA ILE A 33 -0.82 -5.10 3.21
C ILE A 33 -2.06 -5.47 2.39
N LEU A 34 -2.30 -4.76 1.28
CA LEU A 34 -3.49 -4.91 0.44
C LEU A 34 -3.63 -6.30 -0.18
N PHE A 35 -2.57 -6.78 -0.83
CA PHE A 35 -2.65 -7.97 -1.68
C PHE A 35 -2.04 -9.21 -1.03
N LYS A 36 -1.06 -9.04 -0.13
CA LYS A 36 -0.35 -10.19 0.48
C LYS A 36 -0.78 -10.45 1.93
N GLY A 37 -1.65 -9.61 2.50
CA GLY A 37 -2.13 -9.74 3.87
C GLY A 37 -1.03 -9.58 4.93
N LYS A 38 0.10 -8.97 4.57
CA LYS A 38 1.20 -8.75 5.52
C LYS A 38 0.78 -7.73 6.56
N LYS A 39 1.11 -8.00 7.81
CA LYS A 39 0.71 -7.18 8.96
C LYS A 39 1.77 -7.07 10.04
N TYR A 40 2.82 -7.88 10.02
CA TYR A 40 3.92 -7.81 10.98
C TYR A 40 5.19 -7.26 10.34
N TYR A 41 6.01 -6.56 11.14
CA TYR A 41 7.30 -5.99 10.71
C TYR A 41 8.19 -7.00 9.97
N GLY A 42 8.33 -8.20 10.52
CA GLY A 42 9.17 -9.26 9.92
C GLY A 42 8.68 -9.74 8.55
N GLU A 43 7.37 -9.66 8.28
CA GLU A 43 6.82 -10.05 6.97
C GLU A 43 7.19 -9.03 5.88
N PHE A 44 7.19 -7.74 6.23
CA PHE A 44 7.66 -6.69 5.33
C PHE A 44 9.17 -6.77 5.09
N LEU A 45 9.94 -7.10 6.13
CA LEU A 45 11.39 -7.28 6.01
C LEU A 45 11.74 -8.44 5.08
N ASN A 46 10.97 -9.53 5.15
CA ASN A 46 11.14 -10.72 4.31
C ASN A 46 10.50 -10.59 2.92
N SER A 47 10.16 -9.36 2.49
CA SER A 47 9.66 -9.13 1.13
C SER A 47 10.74 -9.37 0.08
N PRO A 48 10.38 -9.82 -1.14
CA PRO A 48 11.34 -10.00 -2.24
C PRO A 48 12.16 -8.75 -2.57
N GLU A 49 11.62 -7.56 -2.32
CA GLU A 49 12.27 -6.28 -2.61
C GLU A 49 13.38 -5.92 -1.62
N LYS A 50 13.57 -6.68 -0.53
CA LYS A 50 14.69 -6.55 0.42
C LYS A 50 14.86 -5.13 0.97
N ILE A 51 13.79 -4.55 1.52
CA ILE A 51 13.86 -3.26 2.23
C ILE A 51 14.78 -3.38 3.45
N SER A 52 15.68 -2.42 3.66
CA SER A 52 16.53 -2.42 4.85
C SER A 52 15.74 -2.05 6.10
N THR A 53 16.21 -2.49 7.28
CA THR A 53 15.51 -2.29 8.56
C THR A 53 15.29 -0.83 8.90
N ASN A 54 16.32 0.02 8.75
CA ASN A 54 16.21 1.45 9.00
C ASN A 54 15.19 2.15 8.09
N ILE A 55 15.14 1.79 6.80
CA ILE A 55 14.19 2.35 5.85
C ILE A 55 12.78 1.85 6.13
N LEU A 56 12.61 0.56 6.40
CA LEU A 56 11.30 -0.01 6.76
C LEU A 56 10.72 0.67 8.01
N ALA A 57 11.51 0.80 9.08
CA ALA A 57 11.09 1.46 10.30
C ALA A 57 10.69 2.92 10.06
N SER A 58 11.51 3.67 9.29
CA SER A 58 11.21 5.05 8.91
C SER A 58 9.89 5.17 8.13
N ARG A 59 9.64 4.25 7.19
CA ARG A 59 8.44 4.30 6.33
C ARG A 59 7.18 3.87 7.05
N LEU A 60 7.23 2.84 7.89
CA LEU A 60 6.10 2.48 8.74
C LEU A 60 5.72 3.63 9.67
N SER A 61 6.70 4.28 10.30
CA SER A 61 6.48 5.47 11.15
C SER A 61 5.84 6.62 10.36
N LYS A 62 6.33 6.91 9.15
CA LYS A 62 5.77 7.95 8.29
C LYS A 62 4.33 7.66 7.87
N LEU A 63 4.07 6.45 7.37
CA LEU A 63 2.73 6.03 6.94
C LEU A 63 1.73 6.06 8.10
N GLU A 64 2.18 5.72 9.31
CA GLU A 64 1.39 5.84 10.54
C GLU A 64 1.11 7.31 10.88
N SER A 65 2.13 8.18 10.88
CA SER A 65 1.94 9.61 11.17
C SER A 65 1.05 10.33 10.16
N GLU A 66 1.08 9.89 8.91
CA GLU A 66 0.22 10.41 7.83
C GLU A 66 -1.18 9.79 7.85
N GLY A 67 -1.45 8.86 8.76
CA GLY A 67 -2.74 8.21 8.95
C GLY A 67 -3.12 7.28 7.81
N LEU A 68 -2.18 6.73 7.05
CA LEU A 68 -2.43 5.71 6.02
C LEU A 68 -2.48 4.29 6.60
N ILE A 69 -1.72 4.06 7.68
CA ILE A 69 -1.76 2.81 8.43
C ILE A 69 -1.96 3.08 9.93
N SER A 70 -2.51 2.11 10.64
CA SER A 70 -2.55 2.06 12.10
C SER A 70 -1.59 0.99 12.61
N LYS A 71 -0.97 1.22 13.75
CA LYS A 71 -0.14 0.25 14.47
C LYS A 71 -0.79 -0.10 15.80
N THR A 72 -1.07 -1.38 16.03
CA THR A 72 -1.66 -1.87 17.29
C THR A 72 -0.87 -3.05 17.82
N GLN A 73 -0.77 -3.20 19.14
CA GLN A 73 -0.17 -4.40 19.72
C GLN A 73 -1.02 -5.64 19.41
N ASP A 74 -0.40 -6.76 19.08
CA ASP A 74 -1.11 -8.01 18.83
C ASP A 74 -1.59 -8.62 20.16
N SER A 75 -2.90 -8.76 20.34
CA SER A 75 -3.48 -9.33 21.56
C SER A 75 -3.10 -10.80 21.78
N LYS A 76 -2.76 -11.54 20.71
CA LYS A 76 -2.31 -12.93 20.80
C LYS A 76 -0.80 -13.05 21.01
N ASN A 77 -0.04 -11.99 20.70
CA ASN A 77 1.41 -11.99 20.86
C ASN A 77 1.93 -10.57 21.16
N LEU A 78 2.05 -10.26 22.44
CA LEU A 78 2.42 -8.92 22.92
C LEU A 78 3.81 -8.43 22.45
N SER A 79 4.67 -9.32 21.94
CA SER A 79 5.96 -8.94 21.36
C SER A 79 5.85 -8.38 19.93
N LYS A 80 4.67 -8.48 19.29
CA LYS A 80 4.44 -8.06 17.91
C LYS A 80 3.45 -6.91 17.83
N PHE A 81 3.64 -6.09 16.79
CA PHE A 81 2.68 -5.08 16.35
C PHE A 81 2.06 -5.49 15.03
N ILE A 82 0.75 -5.25 14.90
CA ILE A 82 -0.03 -5.40 13.69
C ILE A 82 -0.15 -4.03 13.03
N TYR A 83 0.20 -3.97 11.75
CA TYR A 83 -0.02 -2.84 10.88
C TYR A 83 -1.25 -3.11 10.00
N ARG A 84 -2.20 -2.17 9.96
CA ARG A 84 -3.41 -2.25 9.14
C ARG A 84 -3.62 -0.95 8.38
N LEU A 85 -4.29 -1.00 7.24
CA LEU A 85 -4.70 0.21 6.53
C LEU A 85 -5.81 0.91 7.29
N THR A 86 -5.73 2.23 7.37
CA THR A 86 -6.85 3.09 7.76
C THR A 86 -7.81 3.26 6.57
N CYS A 87 -8.93 3.97 6.77
CA CYS A 87 -9.80 4.40 5.67
C CYS A 87 -9.01 5.17 4.60
N LYS A 88 -8.19 6.16 5.01
CA LYS A 88 -7.31 6.94 4.11
C LYS A 88 -6.32 6.05 3.35
N GLY A 89 -5.82 4.98 3.98
CA GLY A 89 -4.94 4.01 3.33
C GLY A 89 -5.67 3.12 2.31
N LYS A 90 -6.90 2.69 2.63
CA LYS A 90 -7.75 1.90 1.73
C LYS A 90 -8.13 2.67 0.47
N ASP A 91 -8.33 3.99 0.58
CA ASP A 91 -8.65 4.88 -0.56
C ASP A 91 -7.53 4.94 -1.62
N LEU A 92 -6.32 4.45 -1.34
CA LEU A 92 -5.23 4.34 -2.31
C LEU A 92 -5.34 3.11 -3.22
N LEU A 93 -6.29 2.21 -2.98
CA LEU A 93 -6.44 1.00 -3.78
C LEU A 93 -6.65 1.30 -5.28
N PRO A 94 -7.56 2.20 -5.71
CA PRO A 94 -7.72 2.51 -7.13
C PRO A 94 -6.44 3.03 -7.78
N LEU A 95 -5.69 3.90 -7.08
CA LEU A 95 -4.41 4.42 -7.56
C LEU A 95 -3.39 3.30 -7.77
N LEU A 96 -3.30 2.35 -6.85
CA LEU A 96 -2.41 1.19 -6.99
C LEU A 96 -2.81 0.32 -8.17
N LEU A 97 -4.11 0.11 -8.43
CA LEU A 97 -4.59 -0.62 -9.60
C LEU A 97 -4.23 0.09 -10.91
N ASP A 98 -4.37 1.42 -10.96
CA ASP A 98 -3.96 2.22 -12.13
C ASP A 98 -2.45 2.12 -12.39
N MET A 99 -1.63 2.14 -11.33
CA MET A 99 -0.18 1.94 -11.44
C MET A 99 0.17 0.54 -11.97
N ILE A 100 -0.56 -0.48 -11.54
CA ILE A 100 -0.37 -1.86 -12.00
C ILE A 100 -0.70 -1.97 -13.49
N GLU A 101 -1.85 -1.45 -13.91
CA GLU A 101 -2.28 -1.45 -15.31
C GLU A 101 -1.26 -0.72 -16.19
N TRP A 102 -0.82 0.48 -15.77
CA TRP A 102 0.24 1.22 -16.47
C TRP A 102 1.52 0.39 -16.58
N SER A 103 1.95 -0.26 -15.48
CA SER A 103 3.20 -1.04 -15.48
C SER A 103 3.15 -2.22 -16.44
N VAL A 104 2.01 -2.93 -16.56
CA VAL A 104 1.86 -4.05 -17.48
C VAL A 104 1.85 -3.58 -18.93
N LYS A 105 1.22 -2.42 -19.20
CA LYS A 105 1.19 -1.83 -20.54
C LYS A 105 2.58 -1.49 -21.07
N TYR A 106 3.48 -0.98 -20.22
CA TYR A 106 4.79 -0.49 -20.63
C TYR A 106 5.96 -1.44 -20.32
N ASN A 107 5.72 -2.49 -19.54
CA ASN A 107 6.70 -3.52 -19.24
C ASN A 107 6.03 -4.92 -19.23
N PRO A 108 5.53 -5.38 -20.39
CA PRO A 108 4.86 -6.67 -20.49
C PRO A 108 5.85 -7.79 -20.14
N GLN A 109 5.50 -8.63 -19.18
CA GLN A 109 6.28 -9.81 -18.85
C GLN A 109 5.74 -11.00 -19.66
N PRO A 110 6.59 -11.74 -20.39
CA PRO A 110 6.15 -12.85 -21.25
C PRO A 110 5.37 -13.94 -20.49
N ASP A 111 5.68 -14.12 -19.20
CA ASP A 111 5.20 -15.23 -18.37
C ASP A 111 4.42 -14.76 -17.13
N THR A 112 3.71 -13.64 -17.18
CA THR A 112 2.74 -13.28 -16.12
C THR A 112 1.33 -13.73 -16.49
N PRO A 113 0.93 -14.98 -16.22
CA PRO A 113 -0.45 -15.41 -16.38
C PRO A 113 -1.28 -14.72 -15.30
N ASP A 114 -2.01 -13.66 -15.65
CA ASP A 114 -3.14 -13.05 -14.93
C ASP A 114 -2.94 -12.62 -13.45
N ASN A 115 -1.80 -12.98 -12.84
CA ASN A 115 -1.39 -12.78 -11.46
C ASN A 115 -0.20 -11.81 -11.46
N VAL A 116 -0.48 -10.59 -11.91
CA VAL A 116 0.50 -9.48 -11.98
C VAL A 116 1.12 -9.19 -10.61
N ILE A 117 0.39 -9.50 -9.54
CA ILE A 117 0.84 -9.42 -8.15
C ILE A 117 0.43 -10.69 -7.41
N ASN A 118 1.39 -11.31 -6.71
CA ASN A 118 1.09 -12.41 -5.80
C ASN A 118 0.12 -11.97 -4.69
N GLY A 119 -0.98 -12.70 -4.54
CA GLY A 119 -2.05 -12.43 -3.58
C GLY A 119 -3.16 -11.51 -4.09
N ALA A 120 -2.98 -10.88 -5.26
CA ALA A 120 -4.06 -10.16 -5.92
C ALA A 120 -5.10 -11.12 -6.52
N PRO A 121 -6.35 -10.67 -6.72
CA PRO A 121 -7.37 -11.47 -7.39
C PRO A 121 -6.93 -11.93 -8.79
N ARG A 122 -7.28 -13.17 -9.16
CA ARG A 122 -7.03 -13.73 -10.50
C ARG A 122 -7.66 -12.87 -11.60
N ASN A 123 -7.01 -12.81 -12.77
CA ASN A 123 -7.44 -12.05 -13.95
C ASN A 123 -7.62 -10.57 -13.62
N LEU A 124 -6.72 -10.02 -12.80
CA LEU A 124 -6.87 -8.70 -12.17
C LEU A 124 -7.21 -7.62 -13.20
N LEU A 125 -6.46 -7.55 -14.31
CA LEU A 125 -6.64 -6.52 -15.34
C LEU A 125 -7.96 -6.68 -16.10
N THR A 126 -8.28 -7.89 -16.53
CA THR A 126 -9.56 -8.19 -17.19
C THR A 126 -10.74 -7.80 -16.32
N ARG A 127 -10.64 -8.05 -15.00
CA ARG A 127 -11.68 -7.69 -14.04
C ARG A 127 -11.73 -6.18 -13.78
N LEU A 128 -10.57 -5.53 -13.71
CA LEU A 128 -10.46 -4.07 -13.57
C LEU A 128 -11.17 -3.36 -14.72
N HIS A 129 -11.00 -3.85 -15.96
CA HIS A 129 -11.67 -3.30 -17.15
C HIS A 129 -13.16 -3.63 -17.23
N LYS A 130 -13.56 -4.83 -16.77
CA LYS A 130 -14.94 -5.28 -16.85
C LYS A 130 -15.85 -4.65 -15.79
N ASP A 131 -15.39 -4.61 -14.55
CA ASP A 131 -16.18 -4.16 -13.39
C ASP A 131 -15.25 -3.72 -12.25
N ARG A 132 -14.75 -2.47 -12.37
CA ARG A 132 -13.83 -1.86 -11.40
C ARG A 132 -14.43 -1.81 -10.00
N GLU A 133 -15.66 -1.33 -9.87
CA GLU A 133 -16.32 -1.14 -8.57
C GLU A 133 -16.46 -2.46 -7.81
N ARG A 134 -16.89 -3.52 -8.50
CA ARG A 134 -17.00 -4.85 -7.87
C ARG A 134 -15.63 -5.38 -7.44
N LEU A 135 -14.58 -5.18 -8.24
CA LEU A 135 -13.22 -5.60 -7.89
C LEU A 135 -12.70 -4.85 -6.65
N LEU A 136 -12.89 -3.52 -6.60
CA LEU A 136 -12.51 -2.70 -5.45
C LEU A 136 -13.19 -3.20 -4.18
N ASN A 137 -14.52 -3.38 -4.22
CA ASN A 137 -15.29 -3.86 -3.09
C ASN A 137 -14.84 -5.26 -2.61
N GLU A 138 -14.55 -6.19 -3.53
CA GLU A 138 -14.02 -7.52 -3.16
C GLU A 138 -12.67 -7.43 -2.44
N ILE A 139 -11.76 -6.56 -2.92
CA ILE A 139 -10.44 -6.42 -2.29
C ILE A 139 -10.61 -5.79 -0.91
N LEU A 140 -11.41 -4.73 -0.80
CA LEU A 140 -11.61 -4.01 0.46
C LEU A 140 -12.30 -4.88 1.53
N SER A 141 -13.25 -5.74 1.15
CA SER A 141 -13.94 -6.63 2.09
C SER A 141 -13.03 -7.69 2.71
N LYS A 142 -11.85 -7.96 2.13
CA LYS A 142 -10.86 -8.90 2.67
C LYS A 142 -9.91 -8.25 3.70
N LEU A 143 -9.98 -6.93 3.85
CA LEU A 143 -9.10 -6.16 4.74
C LEU A 143 -9.71 -5.89 6.12
N GLU A 144 -10.95 -6.32 6.34
CA GLU A 144 -11.65 -6.27 7.62
C GLU A 144 -11.18 -7.43 8.53
#